data_AF-A0A385SQL2-F1
#
_entry.id   AF-A0A385SQL2-F1
#
_cell.length_a   1.000
_cell.length_b   1.000
_cell.length_c   1.000
_cell.angle_alpha   90.00
_cell.angle_beta   90.00
_cell.angle_gamma   90.00
#
_symmetry.space_group_name_H-M   'P 1'
#
loop_
_entity.id
_entity.type
_entity.pdbx_description
1 polymer ?
#
loop_
_entity_poly.entity_id
_entity_poly.type
_entity_poly.pdbx_seq_one_letter_code
_entity_poly.pdbx_strand_id
1 'polypeptide(L)'
;MLACTCALLTASVASCVDHSAPESEYGCESAETVSFTSQINPIIQSNCAIVGDGGCHNGGNGPSLDWRVFENFQSHALHVKDRITRPANAAGHMPKIGAITDDQIRLIVCWVEQGAQDN
;
A
#
# COMPACT_ATOMS: atom_id res chain seq x y z
N MET A 1 23.91 -62.39 -21.33
CA MET A 1 22.49 -62.81 -21.32
C MET A 1 22.05 -62.96 -19.87
N LEU A 2 21.18 -62.06 -19.40
CA LEU A 2 19.95 -62.31 -18.64
C LEU A 2 19.67 -61.10 -17.74
N ALA A 3 18.68 -60.32 -18.15
CA ALA A 3 18.09 -59.23 -17.39
C ALA A 3 17.13 -59.78 -16.34
N CYS A 4 17.00 -59.13 -15.18
CA CYS A 4 15.77 -59.17 -14.40
C CYS A 4 15.60 -57.87 -13.62
N THR A 5 14.61 -57.12 -14.09
CA THR A 5 14.07 -55.85 -13.59
C THR A 5 13.58 -55.93 -12.15
N CYS A 6 13.72 -54.85 -11.37
CA CYS A 6 12.75 -54.53 -10.33
C CYS A 6 12.62 -53.02 -10.10
N ALA A 7 11.47 -52.52 -10.53
CA ALA A 7 10.71 -51.38 -10.02
C ALA A 7 11.41 -50.03 -9.77
N LEU A 8 11.11 -49.12 -10.70
CA LEU A 8 10.91 -47.69 -10.49
C LEU A 8 10.37 -47.33 -9.10
N LEU A 9 11.07 -46.44 -8.41
CA LEU A 9 10.46 -45.48 -7.48
C LEU A 9 11.05 -44.10 -7.78
N THR A 10 10.59 -43.54 -8.89
CA THR A 10 10.61 -42.10 -9.11
C THR A 10 9.65 -41.48 -8.09
N ALA A 11 10.17 -41.03 -6.94
CA ALA A 11 9.44 -40.13 -6.08
C ALA A 11 9.46 -38.73 -6.72
N SER A 12 8.44 -38.54 -7.54
CA SER A 12 7.95 -37.31 -8.12
C SER A 12 8.00 -36.12 -7.16
N VAL A 13 8.56 -35.03 -7.68
CA VAL A 13 8.33 -33.62 -7.38
C VAL A 13 7.80 -33.30 -5.97
N ALA A 14 8.69 -32.85 -5.10
CA ALA A 14 8.28 -31.88 -4.09
C ALA A 14 7.77 -30.65 -4.85
N SER A 15 6.45 -30.59 -5.06
CA SER A 15 5.77 -29.42 -5.54
C SER A 15 6.01 -28.32 -4.51
N CYS A 16 7.00 -27.47 -4.74
CA CYS A 16 6.95 -26.12 -4.22
C CYS A 16 5.73 -25.48 -4.89
N VAL A 17 4.56 -25.64 -4.26
CA VAL A 17 3.52 -24.64 -4.43
C VAL A 17 4.16 -23.39 -3.85
N ASP A 18 4.76 -22.60 -4.71
CA ASP A 18 4.80 -21.16 -4.52
C ASP A 18 3.34 -20.81 -4.22
N HIS A 19 3.01 -20.67 -2.93
CA HIS A 19 1.83 -19.93 -2.58
C HIS A 19 2.23 -18.52 -2.98
N SER A 20 2.05 -18.23 -4.27
CA SER A 20 2.14 -16.88 -4.79
C SER A 20 1.25 -16.09 -3.86
N ALA A 21 1.88 -15.38 -2.94
CA ALA A 21 1.17 -14.43 -2.10
C ALA A 21 0.39 -13.60 -3.11
N PRO A 22 -0.92 -13.38 -2.92
CA PRO A 22 -1.67 -12.56 -3.84
C PRO A 22 -0.84 -11.29 -4.03
N GLU A 23 -0.45 -11.02 -5.28
CA GLU A 23 0.27 -9.79 -5.59
C GLU A 23 -0.49 -8.66 -4.92
N SER A 24 0.23 -7.75 -4.27
CA SER A 24 -0.46 -6.65 -3.62
C SER A 24 -1.30 -5.97 -4.71
N GLU A 25 -2.61 -5.90 -4.50
CA GLU A 25 -3.58 -5.30 -5.43
C GLU A 25 -3.16 -3.88 -5.88
N TYR A 26 -2.25 -3.27 -5.11
CA TYR A 26 -1.72 -1.93 -5.28
C TYR A 26 -0.18 -1.89 -5.42
N GLY A 27 0.47 -2.94 -5.92
CA GLY A 27 1.92 -3.03 -6.07
C GLY A 27 2.55 -1.90 -6.90
N CYS A 28 3.79 -1.52 -6.56
CA CYS A 28 4.54 -0.54 -7.34
C CYS A 28 5.38 -1.19 -8.44
N GLU A 29 4.84 -1.22 -9.64
CA GLU A 29 5.52 -1.80 -10.81
C GLU A 29 6.31 -0.79 -11.64
N SER A 30 6.10 0.51 -11.41
CA SER A 30 6.73 1.55 -12.22
C SER A 30 8.15 1.88 -11.75
N ALA A 31 9.06 2.07 -12.71
CA ALA A 31 10.39 2.61 -12.45
C ALA A 31 10.38 4.15 -12.32
N GLU A 32 9.22 4.79 -12.51
CA GLU A 32 9.09 6.25 -12.40
C GLU A 32 8.95 6.65 -10.94
N THR A 33 9.76 7.64 -10.54
CA THR A 33 9.68 8.20 -9.20
C THR A 33 8.37 8.98 -9.03
N VAL A 34 7.58 8.60 -8.04
CA VAL A 34 6.37 9.32 -7.65
C VAL A 34 6.76 10.60 -6.92
N SER A 35 6.29 11.74 -7.42
CA SER A 35 6.53 13.05 -6.82
C SER A 35 5.57 13.30 -5.65
N PHE A 36 6.12 13.64 -4.49
CA PHE A 36 5.28 14.05 -3.36
C PHE A 36 4.47 15.30 -3.72
N THR A 37 5.14 16.34 -4.23
CA THR A 37 4.52 17.65 -4.45
C THR A 37 3.41 17.60 -5.50
N SER A 38 3.66 16.91 -6.62
CA SER A 38 2.75 16.95 -7.77
C SER A 38 1.72 15.82 -7.79
N GLN A 39 2.00 14.67 -7.16
CA GLN A 39 1.10 13.51 -7.21
C GLN A 39 0.48 13.16 -5.86
N ILE A 40 1.24 13.22 -4.76
CA ILE A 40 0.74 12.79 -3.44
C ILE A 40 0.03 13.91 -2.69
N ASN A 41 0.60 15.12 -2.64
CA ASN A 41 0.03 16.23 -1.90
C ASN A 41 -1.41 16.58 -2.36
N PRO A 42 -1.75 16.61 -3.66
CA PRO A 42 -3.14 16.81 -4.08
C PRO A 42 -4.11 15.75 -3.51
N ILE A 43 -3.70 14.48 -3.44
CA ILE A 43 -4.50 13.39 -2.88
C ILE A 43 -4.73 13.62 -1.38
N ILE A 44 -3.68 14.03 -0.65
CA ILE A 44 -3.77 14.33 0.78
C ILE A 44 -4.78 15.45 1.03
N GLN A 45 -4.69 16.55 0.29
CA GLN A 45 -5.57 17.72 0.48
C GLN A 45 -7.03 17.39 0.17
N SER A 46 -7.29 16.56 -0.85
CA SER A 46 -8.66 16.23 -1.28
C SER A 46 -9.31 15.13 -0.43
N ASN A 47 -8.55 14.14 0.04
CA ASN A 47 -9.12 12.91 0.59
C ASN A 47 -8.79 12.66 2.07
N CYS A 48 -7.77 13.32 2.61
CA CYS A 48 -7.25 13.01 3.95
C CYS A 48 -7.29 14.21 4.90
N ALA A 49 -6.68 15.33 4.50
CA ALA A 49 -6.58 16.57 5.26
C ALA A 49 -7.79 17.50 5.00
N ILE A 50 -8.97 16.91 4.84
CA ILE A 50 -10.21 17.63 4.53
C ILE A 50 -10.50 18.65 5.64
N VAL A 51 -10.78 19.90 5.25
CA VAL A 51 -11.11 20.99 6.17
C VAL A 51 -12.63 21.06 6.36
N GLY A 52 -13.06 21.29 7.60
CA GLY A 52 -14.47 21.40 7.97
C GLY A 52 -14.96 20.23 8.83
N ASP A 53 -16.29 20.16 9.01
CA ASP A 53 -16.92 19.16 9.87
C ASP A 53 -16.66 17.74 9.33
N GLY A 54 -16.04 16.90 10.16
CA GLY A 54 -15.68 15.52 9.82
C GLY A 54 -14.22 15.33 9.36
N GLY A 55 -13.47 16.40 9.11
CA GLY A 55 -12.05 16.31 8.81
C GLY A 55 -11.24 15.75 9.98
N CYS A 56 -10.43 14.72 9.73
CA CYS A 56 -9.67 14.04 10.79
C CYS A 56 -8.17 14.35 10.78
N HIS A 57 -7.57 14.56 9.61
CA HIS A 57 -6.12 14.73 9.43
C HIS A 57 -5.72 16.16 9.03
N ASN A 58 -6.43 17.14 9.57
CA ASN A 58 -6.26 18.58 9.31
C ASN A 58 -5.64 19.35 10.50
N GLY A 59 -5.07 18.64 11.47
CA GLY A 59 -4.51 19.20 12.71
C GLY A 59 -5.51 19.42 13.84
N GLY A 60 -6.83 19.33 13.58
CA GLY A 60 -7.86 19.49 14.61
C GLY A 60 -7.84 18.40 15.70
N ASN A 61 -7.37 17.19 15.36
CA ASN A 61 -7.19 16.08 16.30
C ASN A 61 -5.77 16.00 16.89
N GLY A 62 -4.97 17.06 16.72
CA GLY A 62 -3.60 17.14 17.22
C GLY A 62 -2.61 17.49 16.11
N PRO A 63 -1.52 18.21 16.43
CA PRO A 63 -0.58 18.72 15.44
C PRO A 63 0.14 17.61 14.66
N SER A 64 0.39 16.45 15.26
CA SER A 64 1.00 15.30 14.57
C SER A 64 0.09 14.64 13.54
N LEU A 65 -1.21 14.93 13.56
CA LEU A 65 -2.19 14.48 12.59
C LEU A 65 -2.52 15.56 11.55
N ASP A 66 -1.77 16.65 11.49
CA ASP A 66 -1.86 17.58 10.38
C ASP A 66 -1.04 17.06 9.19
N TRP A 67 -1.70 16.38 8.25
CA TRP A 67 -1.04 15.80 7.08
C TRP A 67 -0.73 16.83 5.99
N ARG A 68 -1.09 18.10 6.18
CA ARG A 68 -0.62 19.20 5.32
C ARG A 68 0.86 19.53 5.57
N VAL A 69 1.39 19.08 6.70
CA VAL A 69 2.82 19.12 7.03
C VAL A 69 3.45 17.82 6.56
N PHE A 70 4.45 17.93 5.66
CA PHE A 70 5.10 16.78 5.03
C PHE A 70 5.63 15.79 6.05
N GLU A 71 6.38 16.25 7.06
CA GLU A 71 7.05 15.39 8.04
C GLU A 71 6.06 14.58 8.88
N ASN A 72 4.90 15.16 9.16
CA ASN A 72 3.82 14.44 9.84
C ASN A 72 3.28 13.32 8.96
N PHE A 73 3.00 13.58 7.68
CA PHE A 73 2.51 12.54 6.79
C PHE A 73 3.57 11.46 6.53
N GLN A 74 4.80 11.87 6.25
CA GLN A 74 5.94 10.99 6.00
C GLN A 74 6.22 10.05 7.17
N SER A 75 6.22 10.55 8.41
CA SER A 75 6.42 9.71 9.60
C SER A 75 5.33 8.66 9.81
N HIS A 76 4.16 8.81 9.17
CA HIS A 76 3.06 7.86 9.20
C HIS A 76 2.90 7.04 7.91
N ALA A 77 3.78 7.21 6.92
CA ALA A 77 3.64 6.65 5.58
C ALA A 77 3.32 5.14 5.54
N LEU A 78 4.04 4.32 6.33
CA LEU A 78 3.78 2.88 6.42
C LEU A 78 2.41 2.55 7.02
N HIS A 79 1.97 3.33 8.01
CA HIS A 79 0.65 3.16 8.61
C HIS A 79 -0.44 3.60 7.63
N VAL A 80 -0.26 4.72 6.94
CA VAL A 80 -1.19 5.18 5.89
C VAL A 80 -1.36 4.08 4.83
N LYS A 81 -0.25 3.53 4.31
CA LYS A 81 -0.25 2.42 3.35
C LYS A 81 -1.08 1.23 3.86
N ASP A 82 -0.88 0.80 5.10
CA ASP A 82 -1.68 -0.27 5.73
C ASP A 82 -3.17 0.09 5.82
N ARG A 83 -3.52 1.33 6.14
CA ARG A 83 -4.94 1.72 6.37
C ARG A 83 -5.73 1.84 5.08
N ILE A 84 -5.12 2.38 4.02
CA ILE A 84 -5.81 2.62 2.74
C ILE A 84 -5.96 1.35 1.89
N THR A 85 -5.11 0.34 2.11
CA THR A 85 -5.16 -0.95 1.40
C THR A 85 -6.04 -2.00 2.09
N ARG A 86 -6.61 -1.68 3.25
CA ARG A 86 -7.58 -2.55 3.92
C ARG A 86 -8.91 -2.60 3.15
N PRO A 87 -9.66 -3.71 3.21
CA PRO A 87 -11.04 -3.76 2.73
C PRO A 87 -11.89 -2.65 3.35
N ALA A 88 -12.80 -2.04 2.58
CA ALA A 88 -13.59 -0.88 3.02
C ALA A 88 -14.38 -1.11 4.33
N ASN A 89 -14.81 -2.35 4.58
CA ASN A 89 -15.54 -2.76 5.79
C ASN A 89 -14.64 -3.19 6.95
N ALA A 90 -13.31 -3.22 6.78
CA ALA A 90 -12.39 -3.66 7.80
C ALA A 90 -12.13 -2.57 8.85
N ALA A 91 -11.87 -3.01 10.09
CA ALA A 91 -11.52 -2.11 11.17
C ALA A 91 -10.27 -1.28 10.82
N GLY A 92 -10.37 0.03 11.03
CA GLY A 92 -9.31 0.97 10.72
C GLY A 92 -9.08 1.24 9.22
N HIS A 93 -9.95 0.80 8.31
CA HIS A 93 -9.91 1.28 6.93
C HIS A 93 -10.02 2.82 6.89
N MET A 94 -9.24 3.44 6.00
CA MET A 94 -9.22 4.87 5.74
C MET A 94 -9.34 5.13 4.23
N PRO A 95 -9.96 6.26 3.83
CA PRO A 95 -10.51 7.32 4.69
C PRO A 95 -11.86 6.96 5.33
N LYS A 96 -12.20 7.58 6.48
CA LYS A 96 -13.54 7.44 7.09
C LYS A 96 -14.62 8.28 6.40
N ILE A 97 -14.19 9.41 5.86
CA ILE A 97 -15.04 10.40 5.21
C ILE A 97 -14.34 10.77 3.91
N GLY A 98 -15.10 10.84 2.82
CA GLY A 98 -14.56 10.96 1.47
C GLY A 98 -14.30 9.59 0.83
N ALA A 99 -13.60 9.61 -0.29
CA ALA A 99 -13.22 8.40 -1.03
C ALA A 99 -11.78 8.55 -1.54
N ILE A 100 -11.11 7.43 -1.71
CA ILE A 100 -9.81 7.33 -2.38
C ILE A 100 -9.94 6.28 -3.48
N THR A 101 -9.42 6.57 -4.67
CA THR A 101 -9.48 5.63 -5.80
C THR A 101 -8.33 4.64 -5.75
N ASP A 102 -8.46 3.51 -6.44
CA ASP A 102 -7.40 2.51 -6.55
C ASP A 102 -6.10 3.10 -7.14
N ASP A 103 -6.22 4.03 -8.10
CA ASP A 103 -5.07 4.73 -8.66
C ASP A 103 -4.37 5.63 -7.65
N GLN A 104 -5.13 6.31 -6.79
CA GLN A 104 -4.59 7.12 -5.72
C GLN A 104 -3.94 6.26 -4.63
N ILE A 105 -4.54 5.12 -4.30
CA ILE A 105 -3.93 4.13 -3.38
C ILE A 105 -2.60 3.66 -3.95
N ARG A 106 -2.54 3.28 -5.23
CA ARG A 106 -1.32 2.82 -5.89
C ARG A 106 -0.22 3.88 -5.89
N LEU A 107 -0.55 5.14 -6.18
CA LEU A 107 0.42 6.24 -6.09
C LEU A 107 1.01 6.37 -4.70
N ILE A 108 0.18 6.35 -3.65
CA ILE A 108 0.66 6.42 -2.27
C ILE A 108 1.53 5.19 -1.95
N VAL A 109 1.08 3.98 -2.29
CA VAL A 109 1.85 2.73 -2.08
C VAL A 109 3.23 2.84 -2.74
N CYS A 110 3.28 3.25 -4.01
CA CYS A 110 4.52 3.48 -4.73
C CYS A 110 5.43 4.49 -4.05
N TRP A 111 4.90 5.65 -3.68
CA TRP A 111 5.67 6.68 -3.00
C TRP A 111 6.27 6.17 -1.68
N VAL A 112 5.51 5.39 -0.90
CA VAL A 112 6.02 4.74 0.33
C VAL A 112 7.12 3.73 0.02
N GLU A 113 6.94 2.89 -1.00
CA GLU A 113 7.93 1.88 -1.42
C GLU A 113 9.21 2.50 -1.98
N GLN A 114 9.12 3.67 -2.61
CA GLN A 114 10.25 4.45 -3.11
C GLN A 114 10.96 5.28 -2.01
N GLY A 115 10.56 5.12 -0.74
CA GLY A 115 11.21 5.73 0.41
C GLY A 115 10.59 7.04 0.89
N ALA A 116 9.35 7.35 0.47
CA ALA A 116 8.55 8.46 0.96
C ALA A 116 9.26 9.83 0.85
N GLN A 117 9.89 10.10 -0.29
CA GLN A 117 10.75 11.27 -0.51
C GLN A 117 9.93 12.56 -0.70
N ASP A 118 10.54 13.71 -0.36
CA ASP A 118 10.02 15.04 -0.70
C ASP A 118 10.67 15.52 -2.00
N ASN A 119 9.95 15.40 -3.13
CA ASN A 119 10.47 15.60 -4.49
C ASN A 119 9.44 16.17 -5.48
#